data_AF-A0A7S2NNT3-F1
#
_entry.id   AF-A0A7S2NNT3-F1
#
_cell.length_a   1.000
_cell.length_b   1.000
_cell.length_c   1.000
_cell.angle_alpha   90.00
_cell.angle_beta   90.00
_cell.angle_gamma   90.00
#
_symmetry.space_group_name_H-M   'P 1'
#
loop_
_entity.id
_entity.type
_entity.pdbx_description
1 polymer ?
#
loop_
_entity_poly.entity_id
_entity_poly.type
_entity_poly.pdbx_seq_one_letter_code
_entity_poly.pdbx_strand_id
1 'polypeptide(L)'
;MASFFQEFFGTARARGAVACFDPNVRRPMIRGGFESYRARVERFVGLVDIAKASDEDVRALYGDHIELASIAGEWLDRGARLVLLTRGAQGATAFF
;
A
#
# COMPACT_ATOMS: atom_id res chain seq x y z
N MET A 1 5.66 -16.67 7.73
CA MET A 1 5.98 -15.34 7.16
C MET A 1 4.98 -14.26 7.55
N ALA A 2 3.66 -14.46 7.38
CA ALA A 2 2.67 -13.43 7.73
C ALA A 2 2.69 -12.98 9.20
N SER A 3 2.91 -13.90 10.14
CA SER A 3 2.99 -13.61 11.58
C SER A 3 4.18 -12.72 11.95
N PHE A 4 5.32 -12.88 11.26
CA PHE A 4 6.54 -12.12 11.55
C PHE A 4 6.36 -10.62 11.30
N PHE A 5 5.82 -10.23 10.13
CA PHE A 5 5.65 -8.81 9.80
C PHE A 5 4.65 -8.12 10.71
N GLN A 6 3.58 -8.81 11.10
CA GLN A 6 2.61 -8.28 12.04
C GLN A 6 3.25 -8.03 13.42
N GLU A 7 4.06 -8.97 13.93
CA GLU A 7 4.79 -8.81 15.18
C GLU A 7 5.86 -7.71 15.08
N PHE A 8 6.59 -7.66 13.98
CA PHE A 8 7.63 -6.65 13.73
C PHE A 8 7.05 -5.24 13.71
N PHE A 9 6.02 -4.98 12.89
CA PHE A 9 5.38 -3.67 12.81
C PHE A 9 4.64 -3.32 14.10
N GLY A 10 4.02 -4.30 14.76
CA GLY A 10 3.40 -4.11 16.07
C GLY A 10 4.41 -3.66 17.14
N THR A 11 5.56 -4.33 17.21
CA THR A 11 6.65 -3.98 18.14
C THR A 11 7.25 -2.61 17.83
N ALA A 12 7.48 -2.31 16.54
CA ALA A 12 7.99 -1.01 16.11
C ALA A 12 7.03 0.12 16.52
N ARG A 13 5.73 -0.04 16.26
CA ARG A 13 4.69 0.92 16.63
C ARG A 13 4.59 1.10 18.16
N ALA A 14 4.67 0.01 18.93
CA ALA A 14 4.68 0.08 20.39
C ALA A 14 5.88 0.86 20.97
N ARG A 15 6.97 0.97 20.20
CA ARG A 15 8.16 1.77 20.54
C ARG A 15 8.11 3.20 19.95
N GLY A 16 6.98 3.61 19.38
CA GLY A 16 6.79 4.94 18.81
C GLY A 16 7.35 5.13 17.40
N ALA A 17 7.76 4.05 16.71
CA ALA A 17 8.20 4.14 15.33
C ALA A 17 7.00 4.26 14.37
N VAL A 18 7.22 4.95 13.25
CA VAL A 18 6.26 5.06 12.15
C VAL A 18 6.68 4.11 11.03
N ALA A 19 5.77 3.22 10.61
CA ALA A 19 6.01 2.30 9.52
C ALA A 19 5.43 2.84 8.21
N CYS A 20 6.22 2.76 7.13
CA CYS A 20 5.82 3.12 5.78
C CYS A 20 6.00 1.92 4.85
N PHE A 21 5.03 1.69 3.96
CA PHE A 21 5.09 0.65 2.94
C PHE A 21 4.88 1.24 1.54
N ASP A 22 5.75 0.83 0.61
CA ASP A 22 5.64 1.11 -0.82
C ASP A 22 5.66 -0.23 -1.57
N PRO A 23 4.58 -0.62 -2.28
CA PRO A 23 4.56 -1.87 -3.02
C PRO A 23 5.53 -1.86 -4.20
N ASN A 24 5.85 -0.68 -4.74
CA ASN A 24 6.81 -0.43 -5.83
C ASN A 24 6.75 -1.52 -6.91
N VAL A 25 5.61 -1.60 -7.59
CA VAL A 25 5.21 -2.79 -8.35
C VAL A 25 6.21 -3.07 -9.47
N ARG A 26 6.70 -4.31 -9.54
CA ARG A 26 7.58 -4.80 -10.61
C ARG A 26 6.91 -5.97 -11.30
N ARG A 27 6.16 -5.70 -12.37
CA ARG A 27 5.33 -6.70 -13.09
C ARG A 27 6.08 -8.03 -13.36
N PRO A 28 7.35 -8.05 -13.81
CA PRO A 28 8.07 -9.30 -14.06
C PRO A 28 8.32 -10.17 -12.82
N MET A 29 8.21 -9.59 -11.62
CA MET A 29 8.42 -10.29 -10.33
C MET A 29 7.12 -10.85 -9.74
N ILE A 30 5.97 -10.56 -10.35
CA ILE A 30 4.67 -11.02 -9.85
C ILE A 30 4.45 -12.48 -10.26
N ARG A 31 4.70 -13.38 -9.30
CA ARG A 31 4.38 -14.80 -9.41
C ARG A 31 2.99 -15.07 -8.83
N GLY A 32 2.21 -15.93 -9.50
CA GLY A 32 0.87 -16.30 -9.07
C GLY A 32 -0.22 -15.26 -9.37
N GLY A 33 0.02 -14.36 -10.34
CA GLY A 33 -0.98 -13.41 -10.83
C GLY A 33 -1.15 -12.15 -9.98
N PHE A 34 -1.78 -11.14 -10.58
CA PHE A 34 -2.00 -9.82 -9.97
C PHE A 34 -2.94 -9.88 -8.77
N GLU A 35 -3.97 -10.71 -8.81
CA GLU A 35 -4.94 -10.85 -7.70
C GLU A 35 -4.23 -11.28 -6.40
N SER A 36 -3.40 -12.34 -6.47
CA SER A 36 -2.69 -12.82 -5.29
C SER A 36 -1.67 -11.80 -4.77
N TYR A 37 -1.08 -11.02 -5.67
CA TYR A 37 -0.14 -9.96 -5.30
C TYR A 37 -0.84 -8.76 -4.68
N ARG A 38 -1.99 -8.33 -5.24
CA ARG A 38 -2.87 -7.32 -4.65
C ARG A 38 -3.26 -7.69 -3.23
N ALA A 39 -3.72 -8.92 -3.00
CA ALA A 39 -4.05 -9.40 -1.65
C ALA A 39 -2.86 -9.32 -0.67
N ARG A 40 -1.63 -9.54 -1.15
CA ARG A 40 -0.41 -9.35 -0.33
C ARG A 40 -0.17 -7.87 -0.03
N VAL A 41 -0.28 -7.00 -1.03
CA VAL A 41 -0.14 -5.54 -0.86
C VAL A 41 -1.14 -5.02 0.16
N GLU A 42 -2.43 -5.37 0.02
CA GLU A 42 -3.49 -4.97 0.95
C GLU A 42 -3.22 -5.45 2.37
N ARG A 43 -2.63 -6.64 2.54
CA ARG A 43 -2.22 -7.13 3.86
C ARG A 43 -1.11 -6.27 4.48
N PHE A 44 -0.10 -5.86 3.70
CA PHE A 44 0.96 -5.00 4.21
C PHE A 44 0.46 -3.59 4.51
N VAL A 45 -0.43 -3.05 3.68
CA VAL A 45 -1.11 -1.77 3.92
C VAL A 45 -1.78 -1.77 5.29
N GLY A 46 -2.50 -2.84 5.66
CA GLY A 46 -3.13 -2.95 6.97
C GLY A 46 -2.18 -3.12 8.17
N LEU A 47 -0.87 -3.28 7.94
CA LEU A 47 0.13 -3.42 9.02
C LEU A 47 0.94 -2.14 9.27
N VAL A 48 0.86 -1.13 8.39
CA VAL A 48 1.70 0.08 8.45
C VAL A 48 0.90 1.32 8.78
N ASP A 49 1.59 2.44 9.06
CA ASP A 49 0.97 3.73 9.32
C ASP A 49 0.80 4.54 8.03
N ILE A 50 1.79 4.44 7.12
CA ILE A 50 1.81 5.16 5.84
C ILE A 50 1.87 4.14 4.70
N ALA A 51 0.91 4.22 3.77
CA ALA A 51 1.02 3.53 2.49
C ALA A 51 1.36 4.55 1.39
N LYS A 52 2.38 4.30 0.60
CA LYS A 52 2.78 5.18 -0.51
C LYS A 52 2.83 4.38 -1.79
N ALA A 53 2.21 4.87 -2.86
CA ALA A 53 2.23 4.23 -4.17
C ALA A 53 2.18 5.25 -5.30
N SER A 54 2.66 4.88 -6.49
CA SER A 54 2.37 5.66 -7.69
C SER A 54 0.96 5.35 -8.23
N ASP A 55 0.43 6.24 -9.06
CA ASP A 55 -0.78 5.95 -9.83
C ASP A 55 -0.59 4.76 -10.77
N GLU A 56 0.59 4.59 -11.37
CA GLU A 56 0.93 3.40 -12.15
C GLU A 56 0.89 2.11 -11.33
N ASP A 57 1.40 2.12 -10.10
CA ASP A 57 1.35 0.97 -9.19
C ASP A 57 -0.09 0.60 -8.83
N VAL A 58 -0.90 1.61 -8.48
CA VAL A 58 -2.33 1.39 -8.15
C VAL A 58 -3.07 0.87 -9.38
N ARG A 59 -2.88 1.45 -10.56
CA ARG A 59 -3.51 0.96 -11.79
C ARG A 59 -3.04 -0.44 -12.17
N ALA A 60 -1.78 -0.76 -11.94
CA ALA A 60 -1.27 -2.12 -12.14
C ALA A 60 -1.97 -3.13 -11.22
N LEU A 61 -2.31 -2.75 -9.99
CA LEU A 61 -2.94 -3.62 -8.99
C LEU A 61 -4.46 -3.74 -9.15
N TYR A 62 -5.15 -2.65 -9.48
CA TYR A 62 -6.62 -2.57 -9.45
C TYR A 62 -7.25 -2.36 -10.85
N GLY A 63 -6.44 -2.13 -11.88
CA GLY A 63 -6.88 -1.87 -13.25
C GLY A 63 -6.85 -0.39 -13.63
N ASP A 64 -6.84 -0.10 -14.93
CA ASP A 64 -6.63 1.27 -15.44
C ASP A 64 -7.84 2.20 -15.25
N HIS A 65 -9.04 1.67 -15.03
CA HIS A 65 -10.29 2.45 -14.95
C HIS A 65 -10.74 2.80 -13.53
N ILE A 66 -9.87 2.57 -12.55
CA ILE A 66 -10.17 2.90 -11.15
C ILE A 66 -10.01 4.39 -10.85
N GLU A 67 -10.75 4.82 -9.84
CA GLU A 67 -10.55 6.10 -9.17
C GLU A 67 -9.52 5.96 -8.05
N LEU A 68 -8.42 6.70 -8.15
CA LEU A 68 -7.31 6.62 -7.19
C LEU A 68 -7.74 6.94 -5.75
N ALA A 69 -8.68 7.89 -5.59
CA ALA A 69 -9.21 8.28 -4.29
C ALA A 69 -9.99 7.14 -3.62
N SER A 70 -10.72 6.33 -4.40
CA SER A 70 -11.45 5.18 -3.88
C SER A 70 -10.49 4.12 -3.32
N ILE A 71 -9.41 3.82 -4.04
CA ILE A 71 -8.39 2.87 -3.55
C ILE A 71 -7.67 3.42 -2.31
N ALA A 72 -7.39 4.73 -2.27
CA ALA A 72 -6.84 5.34 -1.08
C ALA A 72 -7.78 5.18 0.13
N GLY A 73 -9.09 5.38 -0.06
CA GLY A 73 -10.10 5.12 0.97
C GLY A 73 -10.09 3.68 1.47
N GLU A 74 -10.08 2.70 0.54
CA GLU A 74 -9.97 1.28 0.90
C GLU A 74 -8.69 0.97 1.70
N TRP A 75 -7.58 1.64 1.41
CA TRP A 75 -6.31 1.45 2.12
C TRP A 75 -6.32 2.06 3.52
N LEU A 76 -7.00 3.20 3.69
CA LEU A 76 -7.25 3.79 5.00
C LEU A 76 -8.13 2.87 5.85
N ASP A 77 -9.23 2.36 5.30
CA ASP A 77 -10.15 1.43 5.99
C ASP A 77 -9.45 0.13 6.43
N ARG A 78 -8.37 -0.27 5.73
CA ARG A 78 -7.58 -1.46 6.06
C ARG A 78 -6.58 -1.24 7.19
N GLY A 79 -6.27 0.00 7.55
CA GLY A 79 -5.45 0.33 8.72
C GLY A 79 -4.32 1.33 8.49
N ALA A 80 -4.04 1.73 7.24
CA ALA A 80 -3.15 2.85 7.00
C ALA A 80 -3.78 4.13 7.58
N ARG A 81 -2.96 5.02 8.14
CA ARG A 81 -3.40 6.32 8.68
C ARG A 81 -3.14 7.47 7.72
N LEU A 82 -2.29 7.22 6.73
CA LEU A 82 -1.96 8.15 5.67
C LEU A 82 -1.70 7.35 4.39
N VAL A 83 -2.36 7.71 3.30
CA VAL A 83 -2.08 7.18 1.97
C VAL A 83 -1.53 8.30 1.09
N LEU A 84 -0.35 8.08 0.52
CA LEU A 84 0.33 9.00 -0.39
C LEU A 84 0.32 8.43 -1.80
N LEU A 85 -0.42 9.09 -2.71
CA LEU A 85 -0.45 8.71 -4.13
C LEU A 85 0.33 9.71 -4.98
N THR A 86 1.37 9.24 -5.67
CA THR A 86 2.22 10.09 -6.54
C THR A 86 1.84 9.96 -8.01
N ARG A 87 1.86 11.07 -8.75
CA ARG A 87 1.54 11.15 -10.20
C ARG A 87 2.67 11.79 -11.00
N GLY A 88 3.89 11.28 -10.83
CA GLY A 88 5.09 11.81 -11.48
C GLY A 88 5.24 13.33 -11.29
N ALA A 89 5.36 14.07 -12.39
CA ALA A 89 5.51 15.53 -12.38
C ALA A 89 4.28 16.29 -11.83
N GLN A 90 3.12 15.64 -11.73
CA GLN A 90 1.90 16.26 -11.16
C GLN A 90 1.93 16.27 -9.62
N GLY A 91 2.99 15.75 -9.00
CA GLY A 91 3.18 15.78 -7.56
C GLY A 91 2.52 14.59 -6.85
N ALA A 92 2.02 14.85 -5.64
CA ALA A 92 1.42 13.82 -4.78
C ALA A 92 0.14 14.33 -4.12
N THR A 93 -0.78 13.41 -3.83
CA THR A 93 -2.00 13.67 -3.05
C THR A 93 -1.96 12.81 -1.78
N ALA A 94 -2.27 13.43 -0.64
CA ALA A 94 -2.37 12.77 0.65
C ALA A 94 -3.84 12.55 1.03
N PHE A 95 -4.15 11.36 1.54
CA PHE A 95 -5.45 10.98 2.09
C PHE A 95 -5.25 10.50 3.52
N PHE A 96 -6.09 10.93 4.46
CA PHE A 96 -5.98 10.66 5.89
C PHE A 96 -7.35 10.76 6.59
#